data_AF-A0A2P4Q3J5-F1
#
_entry.id   AF-A0A2P4Q3J5-F1
#
_cell.length_a   1.000
_cell.length_b   1.000
_cell.length_c   1.000
_cell.angle_alpha   90.00
_cell.angle_beta   90.00
_cell.angle_gamma   90.00
#
_symmetry.space_group_name_H-M   'P 1'
#
loop_
_entity.id
_entity.type
_entity.pdbx_description
1 polymer ?
#
loop_
_entity_poly.entity_id
_entity_poly.type
_entity_poly.pdbx_seq_one_letter_code
_entity_poly.pdbx_strand_id
1 'polypeptide(L)'
;MSYAKKGSLKKCLSNIVKFKWQTKLQLLKKIILGLKVIHESELTHCDFHDGNILISDDYNEIYIIDLGLCKPIQNSDDKIDKVYGIIPYMAPEILRNNPYTPASDIYSFSMIMWEFTSGIPPFNNKAHDVELILSICEGDRPEIIKNTPK
;
A
#
# COMPACT_ATOMS: atom_id res chain seq x y z
N MET A 1 -3.87 23.11 0.25
CA MET A 1 -3.34 21.89 -0.41
C MET A 1 -3.28 22.15 -1.90
N SER A 2 -2.16 21.82 -2.54
CA SER A 2 -2.09 21.72 -4.01
C SER A 2 -3.09 20.65 -4.48
N TYR A 3 -3.81 20.92 -5.56
CA TYR A 3 -4.74 19.96 -6.14
C TYR A 3 -3.97 19.02 -7.08
N ALA A 4 -3.93 17.72 -6.74
CA ALA A 4 -3.36 16.68 -7.58
C ALA A 4 -4.35 16.30 -8.69
N LYS A 5 -4.28 16.95 -9.88
CA LYS A 5 -5.32 16.77 -10.93
C LYS A 5 -5.37 15.36 -11.48
N LYS A 6 -4.22 14.65 -11.47
CA LYS A 6 -4.16 13.23 -11.84
C LYS A 6 -4.86 12.29 -10.86
N GLY A 7 -5.13 12.75 -9.64
CA GLY A 7 -5.79 11.98 -8.60
C GLY A 7 -4.90 10.91 -8.01
N SER A 8 -5.50 9.79 -7.64
CA SER A 8 -4.81 8.70 -6.94
C SER A 8 -3.91 7.86 -7.86
N LEU A 9 -2.94 7.18 -7.24
CA LEU A 9 -2.09 6.18 -7.89
C LEU A 9 -2.94 5.12 -8.58
N LYS A 10 -4.04 4.68 -7.97
CA LYS A 10 -5.03 3.78 -8.58
C LYS A 10 -5.45 4.22 -9.99
N LYS A 11 -5.78 5.50 -10.16
CA LYS A 11 -6.19 6.07 -11.47
C LYS A 11 -5.02 6.18 -12.44
N CYS A 12 -3.81 6.35 -11.92
CA CYS A 12 -2.60 6.54 -12.72
C CYS A 12 -1.90 5.24 -13.13
N LEU A 13 -2.28 4.09 -12.55
CA LEU A 13 -1.55 2.82 -12.68
C LEU A 13 -1.35 2.38 -14.14
N SER A 14 -2.39 2.52 -14.96
CA SER A 14 -2.37 2.19 -16.40
C SER A 14 -1.35 2.99 -17.22
N ASN A 15 -0.97 4.18 -16.74
CA ASN A 15 0.10 4.98 -17.34
C ASN A 15 1.46 4.63 -16.73
N ILE A 16 1.52 4.47 -15.40
CA ILE A 16 2.76 4.17 -14.68
C ILE A 16 3.36 2.84 -15.12
N VAL A 17 2.54 1.82 -15.40
CA VAL A 17 3.03 0.51 -15.86
C VAL A 17 3.85 0.61 -17.16
N LYS A 18 3.58 1.63 -17.99
CA LYS A 18 4.30 1.91 -19.25
C LYS A 18 5.61 2.67 -19.06
N PHE A 19 5.87 3.19 -17.86
CA PHE A 19 7.11 3.92 -17.57
C PHE A 19 8.33 2.98 -17.55
N LYS A 20 9.49 3.55 -17.80
CA LYS A 20 10.77 2.87 -17.59
C LYS A 20 10.97 2.57 -16.10
N TRP A 21 11.70 1.50 -15.79
CA TRP A 21 11.97 1.08 -14.41
C TRP A 21 12.60 2.18 -13.56
N GLN A 22 13.46 3.01 -14.12
CA GLN A 22 14.07 4.14 -13.40
C GLN A 22 13.01 5.09 -12.85
N THR A 23 12.00 5.46 -13.65
CA THR A 23 10.90 6.33 -13.23
C THR A 23 10.00 5.63 -12.22
N LYS A 24 9.69 4.35 -12.42
CA LYS A 24 8.93 3.54 -11.45
C LYS A 24 9.60 3.51 -10.08
N LEU A 25 10.91 3.23 -10.05
CA LEU A 25 11.72 3.21 -8.82
C LEU A 25 11.80 4.58 -8.16
N GLN A 26 11.88 5.67 -8.93
CA GLN A 26 11.82 7.03 -8.39
C GLN A 26 10.49 7.33 -7.70
N LEU A 27 9.37 6.91 -8.28
CA LEU A 27 8.04 7.05 -7.66
C LEU A 27 7.93 6.20 -6.39
N LEU A 28 8.30 4.92 -6.45
CA LEU A 28 8.31 4.03 -5.27
C LEU A 28 9.19 4.58 -4.15
N LYS A 29 10.36 5.15 -4.49
CA LYS A 29 11.24 5.83 -3.53
C LYS A 29 10.55 7.01 -2.85
N LYS A 30 9.82 7.85 -3.61
CA LYS A 30 9.08 8.99 -3.02
C LYS A 30 7.97 8.50 -2.09
N ILE A 31 7.24 7.46 -2.49
CA ILE A 31 6.18 6.84 -1.69
C ILE A 31 6.73 6.33 -0.35
N ILE A 32 7.78 5.50 -0.36
CA ILE A 32 8.35 4.96 0.88
C ILE A 32 9.01 6.04 1.75
N LEU A 33 9.58 7.09 1.17
CA LEU A 33 10.09 8.23 1.92
C LEU A 33 8.96 9.02 2.60
N GLY A 34 7.80 9.17 1.95
CA GLY A 34 6.62 9.75 2.59
C GLY A 34 6.11 8.89 3.75
N LEU A 35 6.03 7.57 3.56
CA LEU A 35 5.59 6.64 4.61
C LEU A 35 6.57 6.65 5.79
N LYS A 36 7.87 6.74 5.50
CA LYS A 36 8.91 6.89 6.52
C LYS A 36 8.67 8.11 7.42
N VAL A 37 8.24 9.25 6.87
CA VAL A 37 7.93 10.44 7.68
C VAL A 37 6.78 10.19 8.66
N ILE A 38 5.77 9.41 8.25
CA ILE A 38 4.66 9.00 9.14
C ILE A 38 5.20 8.12 10.27
N HIS A 39 6.03 7.13 9.94
CA HIS A 39 6.64 6.23 10.92
C HIS A 39 7.58 6.97 11.89
N GLU A 40 8.40 7.90 11.42
CA GLU A 40 9.26 8.76 12.26
C GLU A 40 8.47 9.75 13.12
N SER A 41 7.18 9.93 12.85
CA SER A 41 6.25 10.68 13.70
C SER A 41 5.57 9.79 14.75
N GLU A 42 6.10 8.58 14.99
CA GLU A 42 5.56 7.56 15.91
C GLU A 42 4.13 7.11 15.57
N LEU A 43 3.78 7.12 14.27
CA LEU A 43 2.48 6.72 13.74
C LEU A 43 2.58 5.57 12.75
N THR A 44 1.51 4.79 12.66
CA THR A 44 1.20 3.85 11.57
C THR A 44 0.07 4.43 10.73
N HIS A 45 0.08 4.19 9.42
CA HIS A 45 -0.98 4.68 8.53
C HIS A 45 -2.26 3.85 8.65
N CYS A 46 -2.14 2.53 8.83
CA CYS A 46 -3.25 1.56 9.01
C CYS A 46 -4.17 1.31 7.80
N ASP A 47 -4.13 2.16 6.78
CA ASP A 47 -4.93 2.04 5.56
C ASP A 47 -4.11 2.49 4.33
N PHE A 48 -2.89 1.98 4.24
CA PHE A 48 -1.96 2.37 3.19
C PHE A 48 -2.26 1.58 1.91
N HIS A 49 -2.70 2.25 0.85
CA HIS A 49 -2.96 1.61 -0.44
C HIS A 49 -2.92 2.63 -1.59
N ASP A 50 -3.02 2.16 -2.83
CA ASP A 50 -2.98 2.95 -4.07
C ASP A 50 -4.02 4.07 -4.20
N GLY A 51 -5.11 4.00 -3.45
CA GLY A 51 -6.15 5.01 -3.40
C GLY A 51 -5.77 6.20 -2.50
N ASN A 52 -4.95 5.95 -1.48
CA ASN A 52 -4.49 6.94 -0.49
C ASN A 52 -3.14 7.56 -0.85
N ILE A 53 -2.70 7.40 -2.11
CA ILE A 53 -1.53 8.07 -2.66
C ILE A 53 -1.99 8.93 -3.84
N LEU A 54 -1.84 10.25 -3.73
CA LEU A 54 -2.07 11.18 -4.84
C LEU A 54 -0.78 11.45 -5.59
N ILE A 55 -0.91 11.74 -6.89
CA ILE A 55 0.22 12.02 -7.78
C ILE A 55 0.02 13.39 -8.44
N SER A 56 1.07 14.22 -8.46
CA SER A 56 1.05 15.51 -9.16
C SER A 56 0.94 15.34 -10.68
N ASP A 57 0.53 16.41 -11.37
CA ASP A 57 0.29 16.41 -12.82
C ASP A 57 1.51 15.98 -13.66
N ASP A 58 2.72 16.20 -13.16
CA ASP A 58 3.99 15.89 -13.79
C ASP A 58 4.67 14.63 -13.24
N TYR A 59 4.03 13.89 -12.32
CA TYR A 59 4.60 12.74 -11.60
C TYR A 59 5.85 13.09 -10.75
N ASN A 60 6.10 14.36 -10.48
CA ASN A 60 7.24 14.78 -9.65
C ASN A 60 6.94 14.77 -8.15
N GLU A 61 5.70 14.94 -7.74
CA GLU A 61 5.32 14.92 -6.33
C GLU A 61 4.31 13.81 -6.06
N ILE A 62 4.41 13.25 -4.86
CA ILE A 62 3.43 12.30 -4.33
C ILE A 62 2.93 12.82 -3.00
N TYR A 63 1.67 12.57 -2.69
CA TYR A 63 1.07 12.94 -1.42
C TYR A 63 0.39 11.72 -0.82
N ILE A 64 0.82 11.32 0.37
CA ILE A 64 0.10 10.34 1.17
C ILE A 64 -1.03 11.08 1.87
N ILE A 65 -2.25 10.60 1.70
CA ILE A 65 -3.48 11.22 2.21
C ILE A 65 -4.22 10.26 3.13
N ASP A 66 -5.36 10.73 3.65
CA ASP A 66 -6.21 9.97 4.56
C ASP A 66 -5.51 9.48 5.83
N LEU A 67 -4.90 10.43 6.53
CA LEU A 67 -4.27 10.22 7.84
C LEU A 67 -5.31 10.06 8.98
N GLY A 68 -6.61 10.01 8.67
CA GLY A 68 -7.68 9.93 9.66
C GLY A 68 -7.72 8.61 10.42
N LEU A 69 -7.11 7.56 9.85
CA LEU A 69 -6.97 6.24 10.46
C LEU A 69 -5.58 6.01 11.06
N CYS A 70 -4.69 7.00 11.00
CA CYS A 70 -3.38 6.87 11.61
C CYS A 70 -3.50 6.59 13.11
N LYS A 71 -2.67 5.67 13.60
CA LYS A 71 -2.62 5.30 15.02
C LYS A 71 -1.19 5.41 15.54
N PRO A 72 -0.98 5.75 16.82
CA PRO A 72 0.32 5.58 17.46
C PRO A 72 0.86 4.17 17.20
N ILE A 73 2.18 4.04 17.05
CA ILE A 73 2.81 2.72 16.93
C ILE A 73 2.42 1.87 18.14
N GLN A 74 1.82 0.71 17.86
CA GLN A 74 1.37 -0.26 18.86
C GLN A 74 2.40 -1.38 19.02
N ASN A 75 2.46 -1.95 20.21
CA ASN A 75 3.20 -3.18 20.47
C ASN A 75 2.38 -4.39 20.06
N SER A 76 3.01 -5.54 19.84
CA SER A 76 2.33 -6.79 19.48
C SER A 76 1.29 -7.26 20.50
N ASP A 77 1.43 -6.83 21.76
CA ASP A 77 0.59 -7.24 22.88
C ASP A 77 -0.61 -6.30 23.09
N ASP A 78 -0.67 -5.20 22.35
CA ASP A 78 -1.79 -4.26 22.43
C ASP A 78 -3.08 -4.90 21.90
N LYS A 79 -4.23 -4.42 22.38
CA LYS A 79 -5.53 -4.82 21.85
C LYS A 79 -5.98 -3.82 20.79
N ILE A 80 -6.57 -4.34 19.72
CA ILE A 80 -7.26 -3.50 18.73
C ILE A 80 -8.78 -3.64 18.86
N ASP A 81 -9.47 -2.51 18.77
CA ASP A 81 -10.93 -2.49 18.82
C ASP A 81 -11.56 -2.87 17.48
N LYS A 82 -10.90 -2.47 16.38
CA LYS A 82 -11.42 -2.66 15.03
C LYS A 82 -10.29 -2.67 14.00
N VAL A 83 -10.47 -3.57 13.04
CA VAL A 83 -9.65 -3.67 11.83
C VAL A 83 -10.27 -2.80 10.73
N TYR A 84 -9.39 -2.03 10.07
CA TYR A 84 -9.66 -1.19 8.93
C TYR A 84 -8.71 -1.56 7.79
N GLY A 85 -9.09 -1.24 6.55
CA GLY A 85 -8.23 -1.39 5.39
C GLY A 85 -8.88 -2.13 4.23
N ILE A 86 -8.13 -2.21 3.13
CA ILE A 86 -8.52 -2.93 1.92
C ILE A 86 -7.78 -4.27 1.89
N ILE A 87 -8.52 -5.39 1.97
CA ILE A 87 -8.02 -6.76 2.17
C ILE A 87 -6.72 -7.09 1.40
N PRO A 88 -6.61 -6.87 0.08
CA PRO A 88 -5.37 -7.11 -0.67
C PRO A 88 -4.11 -6.45 -0.13
N TYR A 89 -4.23 -5.30 0.55
CA TYR A 89 -3.12 -4.52 1.10
C TYR A 89 -2.87 -4.81 2.59
N MET A 90 -3.75 -5.57 3.24
CA MET A 90 -3.66 -5.80 4.68
C MET A 90 -2.69 -6.94 4.99
N ALA A 91 -1.81 -6.69 5.96
CA ALA A 91 -0.85 -7.68 6.41
C ALA A 91 -1.53 -8.86 7.12
N PRO A 92 -0.99 -10.10 7.04
CA PRO A 92 -1.55 -11.28 7.67
C PRO A 92 -1.82 -11.13 9.17
N GLU A 93 -0.95 -10.42 9.89
CA GLU A 93 -1.11 -10.15 11.31
C GLU A 93 -2.35 -9.29 11.60
N ILE A 94 -2.62 -8.28 10.76
CA ILE A 94 -3.80 -7.41 10.88
C ILE A 94 -5.07 -8.21 10.59
N LEU A 95 -5.03 -9.06 9.57
CA LEU A 95 -6.13 -9.97 9.24
C LEU A 95 -6.42 -11.00 10.35
N ARG A 96 -5.44 -11.27 11.23
CA ARG A 96 -5.58 -12.10 12.44
C ARG A 96 -5.96 -11.29 13.69
N ASN A 97 -6.37 -10.03 13.51
CA ASN A 97 -6.69 -9.08 14.58
C ASN A 97 -5.52 -8.72 15.51
N ASN A 98 -4.27 -8.77 15.03
CA ASN A 98 -3.13 -8.23 15.78
C ASN A 98 -2.98 -6.71 15.55
N PRO A 99 -2.25 -6.01 16.44
CA PRO A 99 -2.01 -4.58 16.36
C PRO A 99 -1.38 -4.08 15.06
N TYR A 100 -1.69 -2.83 14.71
CA TYR A 100 -1.04 -2.13 13.61
C TYR A 100 0.39 -1.76 14.00
N THR A 101 1.32 -2.10 13.12
CA THR A 101 2.75 -1.81 13.29
C THR A 101 3.30 -1.19 12.02
N PRO A 102 4.48 -0.52 12.07
CA PRO A 102 5.16 -0.08 10.86
C PRO A 102 5.33 -1.21 9.84
N ALA A 103 5.56 -2.46 10.29
CA ALA A 103 5.68 -3.62 9.41
C ALA A 103 4.40 -3.91 8.60
N SER A 104 3.21 -3.66 9.17
CA SER A 104 1.95 -3.80 8.44
C SER A 104 1.81 -2.80 7.29
N ASP A 105 2.26 -1.55 7.47
CA ASP A 105 2.29 -0.58 6.36
C ASP A 105 3.34 -0.96 5.31
N ILE A 106 4.46 -1.57 5.71
CA ILE A 106 5.48 -2.10 4.77
C ILE A 106 4.92 -3.25 3.94
N TYR A 107 4.12 -4.13 4.54
CA TYR A 107 3.39 -5.14 3.78
C TYR A 107 2.50 -4.50 2.71
N SER A 108 1.73 -3.48 3.09
CA SER A 108 0.89 -2.74 2.15
C SER A 108 1.70 -2.07 1.04
N PHE A 109 2.85 -1.48 1.37
CA PHE A 109 3.79 -0.94 0.38
C PHE A 109 4.30 -2.01 -0.59
N SER A 110 4.54 -3.25 -0.14
CA SER A 110 4.95 -4.34 -1.03
C SER A 110 3.87 -4.70 -2.07
N MET A 111 2.59 -4.58 -1.70
CA MET A 111 1.48 -4.77 -2.62
C MET A 111 1.43 -3.66 -3.67
N ILE A 112 1.69 -2.41 -3.27
CA ILE A 112 1.83 -1.29 -4.19
C ILE A 112 3.03 -1.49 -5.13
N MET A 113 4.17 -1.97 -4.63
CA MET A 113 5.32 -2.34 -5.48
C MET A 113 4.93 -3.40 -6.51
N TRP A 114 4.11 -4.39 -6.11
CA TRP A 114 3.61 -5.40 -7.02
C TRP A 114 2.71 -4.79 -8.11
N GLU A 115 1.84 -3.83 -7.79
CA GLU A 115 1.01 -3.13 -8.79
C GLU A 115 1.86 -2.41 -9.85
N PHE A 116 3.00 -1.84 -9.48
CA PHE A 116 3.92 -1.22 -10.45
C PHE A 116 4.50 -2.22 -11.46
N THR A 117 4.51 -3.51 -11.11
CA THR A 117 4.93 -4.62 -11.98
C THR A 117 3.78 -5.13 -12.84
N SER A 118 2.59 -5.31 -12.27
CA SER A 118 1.44 -5.99 -12.89
C SER A 118 0.51 -5.03 -13.65
N GLY A 119 0.45 -3.77 -13.24
CA GLY A 119 -0.49 -2.78 -13.75
C GLY A 119 -1.94 -2.99 -13.30
N ILE A 120 -2.20 -3.90 -12.36
CA ILE A 120 -3.52 -4.22 -11.82
C ILE A 120 -3.47 -4.33 -10.29
N PRO A 121 -4.61 -4.19 -9.57
CA PRO A 121 -4.65 -4.38 -8.13
C PRO A 121 -4.24 -5.80 -7.68
N PRO A 122 -3.68 -5.97 -6.48
CA PRO A 122 -3.35 -7.29 -5.95
C PRO A 122 -4.62 -8.13 -5.79
N PHE A 123 -4.53 -9.42 -6.12
CA PHE A 123 -5.67 -10.36 -6.06
C PHE A 123 -6.91 -9.94 -6.88
N ASN A 124 -6.75 -9.14 -7.94
CA ASN A 124 -7.85 -8.65 -8.79
C ASN A 124 -8.72 -9.76 -9.44
N ASN A 125 -8.28 -11.02 -9.42
CA ASN A 125 -9.02 -12.18 -9.91
C ASN A 125 -9.76 -12.97 -8.81
N LYS A 126 -9.73 -12.51 -7.56
CA LYS A 126 -10.40 -13.15 -6.41
C LYS A 126 -11.44 -12.21 -5.80
N ALA A 127 -12.48 -12.77 -5.19
CA ALA A 127 -13.37 -12.00 -4.33
C ALA A 127 -12.61 -11.56 -3.07
N HIS A 128 -12.86 -10.34 -2.60
CA HIS A 128 -12.25 -9.81 -1.38
C HIS A 128 -13.10 -10.19 -0.17
N ASP A 129 -13.11 -11.48 0.16
CA ASP A 129 -13.94 -12.07 1.21
C ASP A 129 -13.09 -12.88 2.20
N VAL A 130 -13.77 -13.65 3.06
CA VAL A 130 -13.13 -14.47 4.09
C VAL A 130 -12.18 -15.52 3.50
N GLU A 131 -12.44 -16.03 2.30
CA GLU A 131 -11.57 -17.03 1.66
C GLU A 131 -10.23 -16.41 1.27
N LEU A 132 -10.25 -15.19 0.72
CA LEU A 132 -9.02 -14.45 0.44
C LEU A 132 -8.24 -14.12 1.71
N ILE A 133 -8.95 -13.71 2.78
CA ILE A 133 -8.33 -13.43 4.08
C ILE A 133 -7.57 -14.66 4.61
N LEU A 134 -8.22 -15.83 4.61
CA LEU A 134 -7.60 -17.09 5.04
C LEU A 134 -6.39 -17.44 4.17
N SER A 135 -6.51 -17.29 2.86
CA SER A 135 -5.41 -17.57 1.92
C SER A 135 -4.17 -16.70 2.18
N ILE A 136 -4.36 -15.38 2.37
CA ILE A 136 -3.28 -14.44 2.69
C ILE A 136 -2.59 -14.82 4.01
N CYS A 137 -3.38 -15.20 5.01
CA CYS A 137 -2.90 -15.69 6.30
C CYS A 137 -2.03 -16.95 6.16
N GLU A 138 -2.41 -17.88 5.27
CA GLU A 138 -1.63 -19.09 4.95
C GLU A 138 -0.43 -18.84 4.02
N GLY A 139 -0.19 -17.58 3.64
CA GLY A 139 0.99 -17.18 2.87
C GLY A 139 0.76 -17.02 1.37
N ASP A 140 -0.48 -17.05 0.90
CA ASP A 140 -0.79 -16.76 -0.50
C ASP A 140 -0.37 -15.32 -0.86
N ARG A 141 0.26 -15.16 -2.02
CA ARG A 141 0.77 -13.87 -2.51
C ARG A 141 0.50 -13.76 -4.01
N PRO A 142 0.33 -12.54 -4.54
CA PRO A 142 0.24 -12.35 -5.98
C PRO A 142 1.50 -12.87 -6.68
N GLU A 143 1.33 -13.53 -7.83
CA GLU A 143 2.46 -14.09 -8.58
C GLU A 143 3.42 -12.99 -9.08
N ILE A 144 4.72 -13.27 -9.03
CA ILE A 144 5.73 -12.35 -9.56
C ILE A 144 5.62 -12.30 -11.09
N ILE A 145 5.33 -11.12 -11.63
CA ILE A 145 5.17 -10.90 -13.06
C ILE A 145 6.51 -11.05 -13.79
N LYS A 146 6.53 -11.71 -14.95
CA LYS A 146 7.74 -12.00 -15.74
C LYS A 146 8.64 -10.79 -16.05
N ASN A 147 8.08 -9.58 -16.07
CA ASN A 147 8.78 -8.34 -16.40
C ASN A 147 9.31 -7.58 -15.15
N THR A 148 9.15 -8.14 -13.96
CA THR A 148 9.75 -7.61 -12.74
C THR A 148 11.28 -7.75 -12.79
N PRO A 149 12.06 -6.71 -12.43
CA PRO A 149 13.52 -6.78 -12.43
C PRO A 149 14.01 -7.85 -11.45
N LYS A 150 15.12 -8.51 -11.79
CA LYS A 150 15.79 -9.50 -10.93
C LYS A 150 16.93 -8.87 -10.16
#